data_AF-A0A924Y196-F1
#
_entry.id   AF-A0A924Y196-F1
#
_cell.length_a   1.000
_cell.length_b   1.000
_cell.length_c   1.000
_cell.angle_alpha   90.00
_cell.angle_beta   90.00
_cell.angle_gamma   90.00
#
_symmetry.space_group_name_H-M   'P 1'
#
loop_
_entity.id
_entity.type
_entity.pdbx_description
1 polymer ?
#
loop_
_entity_poly.entity_id
_entity_poly.type
_entity_poly.pdbx_seq_one_letter_code
_entity_poly.pdbx_strand_id
1 'polypeptide(L)'
;MLTLEEETLTTLKEDLDNGKIIRSDDSEHISTILKIFGKSFPYDTAQETISTDYFDESVSYLLQNITFLMSSDYAKIIMISDSDLSFALTFTYESLSKHAETVLSLPQHKYFFAEDYSWCIFFKMEGYMGVAKPLPNQ
;
A
#
# COMPACT_ATOMS: atom_id res chain seq x y z
N MET A 1 -6.92 -2.85 25.27
CA MET A 1 -7.23 -2.09 24.03
C MET A 1 -6.09 -2.40 23.11
N LEU A 2 -6.36 -3.01 21.96
CA LEU A 2 -5.32 -3.28 20.97
C LEU A 2 -4.97 -1.97 20.25
N THR A 3 -3.75 -1.85 19.75
CA THR A 3 -3.40 -0.78 18.81
C THR A 3 -4.09 -1.03 17.46
N LEU A 4 -4.24 0.02 16.65
CA LEU A 4 -4.79 -0.13 15.28
C LEU A 4 -3.94 -1.10 14.43
N GLU A 5 -2.63 -1.13 14.65
CA GLU A 5 -1.72 -2.12 14.06
C GLU A 5 -2.10 -3.54 14.50
N GLU A 6 -2.26 -3.77 15.81
CA GLU A 6 -2.62 -5.07 16.35
C GLU A 6 -4.00 -5.54 15.86
N GLU A 7 -4.97 -4.65 15.70
CA GLU A 7 -6.27 -4.95 15.10
C GLU A 7 -6.16 -5.37 13.63
N THR A 8 -5.31 -4.69 12.87
CA THR A 8 -5.01 -5.03 11.47
C THR A 8 -4.41 -6.42 11.36
N LEU A 9 -3.35 -6.68 12.13
CA LEU A 9 -2.65 -7.96 12.11
C LEU A 9 -3.54 -9.10 12.62
N THR A 10 -4.45 -8.81 13.55
CA THR A 10 -5.45 -9.79 14.01
C THR A 10 -6.41 -10.15 12.89
N THR A 11 -6.89 -9.18 12.13
CA THR A 11 -7.79 -9.42 10.98
C THR A 11 -7.09 -10.17 9.85
N LEU A 12 -5.81 -9.89 9.62
CA LEU A 12 -5.01 -10.54 8.59
C LEU A 12 -4.39 -11.87 9.04
N LYS A 13 -4.60 -12.28 10.29
CA LYS A 13 -3.85 -13.36 10.95
C LYS A 13 -3.86 -14.68 10.18
N GLU A 14 -5.00 -15.09 9.66
CA GLU A 14 -5.12 -16.36 8.93
C GLU A 14 -4.23 -16.40 7.68
N ASP A 15 -4.24 -15.33 6.88
CA ASP A 15 -3.46 -15.27 5.65
C ASP A 15 -1.98 -14.94 5.93
N LEU A 16 -1.66 -14.31 7.07
CA LEU A 16 -0.30 -14.21 7.61
C LEU A 16 0.25 -15.58 8.03
N ASP A 17 -0.49 -16.33 8.86
CA ASP A 17 -0.08 -17.64 9.39
C ASP A 17 0.11 -18.67 8.25
N ASN A 18 -0.68 -18.56 7.17
CA ASN A 18 -0.60 -19.42 5.98
C ASN A 18 0.41 -18.93 4.93
N GLY A 19 1.13 -17.83 5.17
CA GLY A 19 2.15 -17.30 4.27
C GLY A 19 1.62 -16.67 2.97
N LYS A 20 0.32 -16.35 2.90
CA LYS A 20 -0.28 -15.60 1.78
C LYS A 20 -0.02 -14.11 1.87
N ILE A 21 0.15 -13.60 3.10
CA ILE A 21 0.66 -12.27 3.40
C ILE A 21 1.99 -12.44 4.11
N ILE A 22 3.01 -11.71 3.67
CA ILE A 22 4.33 -11.74 4.31
C ILE A 22 4.52 -10.43 5.05
N ARG A 23 4.74 -10.50 6.36
CA ARG A 23 5.19 -9.36 7.16
C ARG A 23 6.70 -9.26 7.11
N SER A 24 7.22 -8.06 6.84
CA SER A 24 8.63 -7.73 6.93
C SER A 24 8.80 -6.58 7.90
N ASP A 25 9.51 -6.79 9.00
CA ASP A 25 9.88 -5.74 9.96
C ASP A 25 11.18 -5.02 9.55
N ASP A 26 11.70 -5.30 8.37
CA ASP A 26 12.96 -4.73 7.92
C ASP A 26 12.78 -3.29 7.42
N SER A 27 13.54 -2.40 8.04
CA SER A 27 13.75 -1.01 7.61
C SER A 27 14.26 -0.87 6.16
N GLU A 28 14.80 -1.94 5.55
CA GLU A 28 15.35 -1.92 4.21
C GLU A 28 14.32 -1.52 3.14
N HIS A 29 13.07 -2.05 3.21
CA HIS A 29 12.01 -1.67 2.27
C HIS A 29 11.66 -0.19 2.38
N ILE A 30 11.54 0.32 3.60
CA ILE A 30 11.24 1.72 3.87
C ILE A 30 12.37 2.60 3.34
N SER A 31 13.62 2.24 3.63
CA SER A 31 14.78 2.98 3.15
C SER A 31 14.89 3.01 1.63
N THR A 32 14.48 1.92 0.97
CA THR A 32 14.47 1.80 -0.50
C THR A 32 13.36 2.66 -1.10
N ILE A 33 12.16 2.60 -0.54
CA ILE A 33 11.01 3.43 -0.96
C ILE A 33 11.34 4.92 -0.83
N LEU A 34 11.92 5.35 0.28
CA LEU A 34 12.31 6.75 0.49
C LEU A 34 13.38 7.23 -0.50
N LYS A 35 14.26 6.34 -0.98
CA LYS A 35 15.20 6.67 -2.06
C LYS A 35 14.46 6.84 -3.38
N ILE A 36 13.61 5.87 -3.75
CA ILE A 36 12.97 5.81 -5.07
C ILE A 36 11.89 6.88 -5.27
N PHE A 37 11.06 7.11 -4.25
CA PHE A 37 9.91 8.02 -4.31
C PHE A 37 10.14 9.35 -3.58
N GLY A 38 11.31 9.53 -2.94
CA GLY A 38 11.68 10.76 -2.25
C GLY A 38 11.25 10.82 -0.78
N LYS A 39 11.82 11.79 -0.05
CA LYS A 39 11.64 11.97 1.40
C LYS A 39 10.25 12.47 1.79
N SER A 40 9.52 13.05 0.85
CA SER A 40 8.18 13.60 1.05
C SER A 40 7.09 12.53 0.97
N PHE A 41 7.41 11.26 0.68
CA PHE A 41 6.48 10.29 0.09
C PHE A 41 5.93 10.80 -1.27
N PRO A 42 5.32 9.97 -2.15
CA PRO A 42 5.27 10.18 -3.61
C PRO A 42 4.55 11.42 -4.17
N TYR A 43 4.15 12.38 -3.34
CA TYR A 43 3.41 13.59 -3.72
C TYR A 43 4.08 14.40 -4.82
N ASP A 44 5.41 14.52 -4.75
CA ASP A 44 6.18 15.26 -5.75
C ASP A 44 6.19 14.56 -7.13
N THR A 45 5.74 13.30 -7.18
CA THR A 45 5.71 12.42 -8.36
C THR A 45 4.31 11.90 -8.71
N ALA A 46 3.27 12.38 -8.02
CA ALA A 46 1.90 11.97 -8.27
C ALA A 46 1.49 12.40 -9.69
N GLN A 47 1.09 11.44 -10.51
CA GLN A 47 0.63 11.68 -11.88
C GLN A 47 -0.86 12.06 -11.90
N GLU A 48 -1.64 11.38 -11.07
CA GLU A 48 -3.07 11.58 -10.94
C GLU A 48 -3.47 11.47 -9.48
N THR A 49 -4.35 12.37 -9.05
CA THR A 49 -4.94 12.33 -7.71
C THR A 49 -6.45 12.46 -7.82
N ILE A 50 -7.18 11.62 -7.12
CA ILE A 50 -8.62 11.74 -6.94
C ILE A 50 -8.93 12.06 -5.48
N SER A 51 -10.06 12.71 -5.25
CA SER A 51 -10.70 12.82 -3.94
C SER A 51 -11.89 11.89 -3.95
N THR A 52 -11.99 10.99 -2.98
CA THR A 52 -13.14 10.11 -2.80
C THR A 52 -13.83 10.46 -1.49
N ASP A 53 -15.12 10.78 -1.57
CA ASP A 53 -15.95 11.01 -0.38
C ASP A 53 -16.51 9.69 0.18
N TYR A 54 -16.38 8.58 -0.58
CA TYR A 54 -16.93 7.28 -0.26
C TYR A 54 -15.85 6.18 -0.20
N PHE A 55 -15.88 5.39 0.86
CA PHE A 55 -14.92 4.32 1.12
C PHE A 55 -14.89 3.24 0.02
N ASP A 56 -16.06 2.84 -0.48
CA ASP A 56 -16.19 1.82 -1.53
C ASP A 56 -15.55 2.28 -2.86
N GLU A 57 -15.56 3.58 -3.14
CA GLU A 57 -14.88 4.17 -4.28
C GLU A 57 -13.36 4.10 -4.11
N SER A 58 -12.85 4.29 -2.88
CA SER A 58 -11.43 4.17 -2.57
C SER A 58 -10.91 2.75 -2.79
N VAL A 59 -11.67 1.75 -2.32
CA VAL A 59 -11.36 0.32 -2.54
C VAL A 59 -11.39 -0.01 -4.03
N SER A 60 -12.42 0.44 -4.73
CA SER A 60 -12.55 0.22 -6.18
C SER A 60 -11.40 0.86 -6.96
N TYR A 61 -11.04 2.10 -6.61
CA TYR A 61 -9.93 2.82 -7.23
C TYR A 61 -8.60 2.11 -7.00
N LEU A 62 -8.32 1.65 -5.77
CA LEU A 62 -7.11 0.90 -5.45
C LEU A 62 -6.99 -0.34 -6.35
N LEU A 63 -8.02 -1.18 -6.38
CA LEU A 63 -7.97 -2.47 -7.08
C LEU A 63 -7.92 -2.29 -8.60
N GLN A 64 -8.65 -1.32 -9.15
CA GLN A 64 -8.61 -1.02 -10.59
C GLN A 64 -7.22 -0.53 -11.03
N ASN A 65 -6.62 0.40 -10.27
CA ASN A 65 -5.29 0.90 -10.60
C ASN A 65 -4.22 -0.18 -10.46
N ILE A 66 -4.28 -0.99 -9.40
CA ILE A 66 -3.36 -2.13 -9.27
C ILE A 66 -3.50 -3.07 -10.47
N THR A 67 -4.73 -3.45 -10.84
CA THR A 67 -4.97 -4.32 -12.01
C THR A 67 -4.41 -3.72 -13.30
N PHE A 68 -4.55 -2.42 -13.50
CA PHE A 68 -4.03 -1.72 -14.68
C PHE A 68 -2.49 -1.61 -14.69
N LEU A 69 -1.89 -1.39 -13.52
CA LEU A 69 -0.45 -1.15 -13.37
C LEU A 69 0.36 -2.44 -13.25
N MET A 70 -0.26 -3.55 -12.85
CA MET A 70 0.40 -4.84 -12.74
C MET A 70 0.75 -5.41 -14.11
N SER A 71 2.02 -5.79 -14.26
CA SER A 71 2.53 -6.47 -15.46
C SER A 71 2.29 -7.98 -15.44
N SER A 72 1.93 -8.56 -14.29
CA SER A 72 1.70 -9.99 -14.09
C SER A 72 0.80 -10.25 -12.89
N ASP A 73 -0.10 -11.23 -12.98
CA ASP A 73 -0.98 -11.67 -11.86
C ASP A 73 -0.20 -12.18 -10.64
N TYR A 74 1.07 -12.56 -10.81
CA TYR A 74 1.94 -13.04 -9.74
C TYR A 74 2.80 -11.95 -9.09
N ALA A 75 2.70 -10.70 -9.56
CA ALA A 75 3.47 -9.62 -8.98
C ALA A 75 3.05 -9.39 -7.53
N LYS A 76 4.03 -9.13 -6.67
CA LYS A 76 3.77 -8.80 -5.27
C LYS A 76 3.55 -7.31 -5.10
N ILE A 77 2.70 -6.99 -4.13
CA ILE A 77 2.32 -5.63 -3.76
C ILE A 77 2.77 -5.40 -2.33
N ILE A 78 3.61 -4.41 -2.12
CA ILE A 78 4.15 -4.06 -0.81
C ILE A 78 3.32 -2.90 -0.26
N MET A 79 2.72 -3.08 0.92
CA MET A 79 1.98 -2.05 1.63
C MET A 79 2.79 -1.54 2.83
N ILE A 80 2.85 -0.22 3.00
CA ILE A 80 3.42 0.45 4.17
C ILE A 80 2.43 1.50 4.68
N SER A 81 2.44 1.76 5.99
CA SER A 81 1.65 2.82 6.63
C SER A 81 2.56 3.94 7.15
N ASP A 82 2.13 5.20 7.02
CA ASP A 82 2.96 6.38 7.35
C ASP A 82 3.29 6.52 8.84
N SER A 83 2.34 6.18 9.71
CA SER A 83 2.54 6.21 11.17
C SER A 83 3.40 5.06 11.70
N ASP A 84 3.60 4.02 10.89
CA ASP A 84 4.22 2.76 11.29
C ASP A 84 5.18 2.30 10.20
N LEU A 85 6.23 3.07 9.95
CA LEU A 85 7.46 2.60 9.29
C LEU A 85 8.17 1.49 10.10
N SER A 86 7.43 0.70 10.87
CA SER A 86 7.90 -0.43 11.68
C SER A 86 7.80 -1.74 10.92
N PHE A 87 6.89 -1.86 9.94
CA PHE A 87 6.76 -3.05 9.10
C PHE A 87 6.13 -2.76 7.73
N ALA A 88 6.36 -3.68 6.80
CA ALA A 88 5.72 -3.76 5.50
C ALA A 88 4.92 -5.07 5.41
N LEU A 89 3.81 -5.03 4.70
CA LEU A 89 3.02 -6.21 4.35
C LEU A 89 3.13 -6.46 2.86
N THR A 90 3.49 -7.67 2.47
CA THR A 90 3.57 -8.07 1.07
C THR A 90 2.41 -8.98 0.73
N PHE A 91 1.65 -8.61 -0.28
CA PHE A 91 0.46 -9.31 -0.76
C PHE A 91 0.66 -9.79 -2.20
N THR A 92 0.00 -10.87 -2.56
CA THR A 92 -0.44 -11.09 -3.96
C THR A 92 -1.66 -10.22 -4.25
N TYR A 93 -1.99 -9.96 -5.52
CA TYR A 93 -3.25 -9.28 -5.88
C TYR A 93 -4.48 -9.95 -5.28
N GLU A 94 -4.58 -11.29 -5.36
CA GLU A 94 -5.71 -12.04 -4.80
C GLU A 94 -5.89 -11.77 -3.30
N SER A 95 -4.83 -11.94 -2.50
CA SER A 95 -4.86 -11.66 -1.07
C SER A 95 -5.18 -10.20 -0.77
N LEU A 96 -4.62 -9.23 -1.50
CA LEU A 96 -4.95 -7.82 -1.30
C LEU A 96 -6.41 -7.54 -1.62
N SER A 97 -6.95 -8.08 -2.72
CA SER A 97 -8.34 -7.87 -3.12
C SER A 97 -9.34 -8.37 -2.07
N LYS A 98 -9.01 -9.48 -1.39
CA LYS A 98 -9.79 -10.02 -0.28
C LYS A 98 -9.77 -9.10 0.96
N HIS A 99 -8.67 -8.37 1.18
CA HIS A 99 -8.44 -7.59 2.40
C HIS A 99 -8.46 -6.08 2.19
N ALA A 100 -8.75 -5.60 0.98
CA ALA A 100 -8.63 -4.19 0.59
C ALA A 100 -9.45 -3.28 1.51
N GLU A 101 -10.68 -3.67 1.85
CA GLU A 101 -11.52 -2.95 2.81
C GLU A 101 -10.87 -2.91 4.21
N THR A 102 -10.34 -4.04 4.69
CA THR A 102 -9.70 -4.09 6.01
C THR A 102 -8.50 -3.15 6.07
N VAL A 103 -7.60 -3.21 5.07
CA VAL A 103 -6.38 -2.42 5.09
C VAL A 103 -6.63 -0.92 4.91
N LEU A 104 -7.66 -0.53 4.15
CA LEU A 104 -8.02 0.87 3.94
C LEU A 104 -8.90 1.43 5.07
N SER A 105 -9.63 0.60 5.82
CA SER A 105 -10.51 1.08 6.91
C SER A 105 -9.74 1.71 8.08
N LEU A 106 -8.43 1.49 8.14
CA LEU A 106 -7.57 2.01 9.18
C LEU A 106 -7.31 3.50 8.94
N PRO A 107 -7.45 4.35 9.96
CA PRO A 107 -7.28 5.78 9.82
C PRO A 107 -5.78 6.16 9.78
N GLN A 108 -5.09 5.74 8.73
CA GLN A 108 -3.68 6.02 8.48
C GLN A 108 -3.43 6.20 6.99
N HIS A 109 -2.42 6.98 6.62
CA HIS A 109 -1.94 7.00 5.24
C HIS A 109 -1.37 5.64 4.89
N LYS A 110 -1.80 5.10 3.74
CA LYS A 110 -1.34 3.82 3.22
C LYS A 110 -0.67 4.03 1.88
N TYR A 111 0.37 3.25 1.63
CA TYR A 111 1.12 3.29 0.39
C TYR A 111 1.30 1.87 -0.11
N PHE A 112 0.98 1.65 -1.37
CA PHE A 112 1.07 0.38 -2.06
C PHE A 112 2.09 0.51 -3.19
N PHE A 113 3.02 -0.43 -3.27
CA PHE A 113 4.11 -0.41 -4.23
C PHE A 113 4.15 -1.71 -5.01
N ALA A 114 4.56 -1.63 -6.26
CA ALA A 114 5.06 -2.81 -6.97
C ALA A 114 6.32 -3.35 -6.28
N GLU A 115 6.55 -4.66 -6.32
CA GLU A 115 7.80 -5.29 -5.86
C GLU A 115 9.05 -4.73 -6.58
N ASP A 116 8.89 -4.32 -7.85
CA ASP A 116 9.94 -3.67 -8.65
C ASP A 116 9.98 -2.14 -8.49
N TYR A 117 9.12 -1.59 -7.64
CA TYR A 117 8.98 -0.15 -7.38
C TYR A 117 8.67 0.71 -8.62
N SER A 118 8.12 0.11 -9.69
CA SER A 118 7.76 0.82 -10.92
C SER A 118 6.58 1.80 -10.76
N TRP A 119 5.77 1.62 -9.73
CA TRP A 119 4.66 2.49 -9.37
C TRP A 119 4.39 2.48 -7.86
N CYS A 120 3.71 3.52 -7.39
CA CYS A 120 3.14 3.63 -6.06
C CYS A 120 1.70 4.12 -6.14
N ILE A 121 0.80 3.55 -5.34
CA ILE A 121 -0.53 4.10 -5.06
C ILE A 121 -0.54 4.56 -3.61
N PHE A 122 -0.98 5.77 -3.36
CA PHE A 122 -1.13 6.29 -2.00
C PHE A 122 -2.60 6.56 -1.66
N PHE A 123 -2.93 6.36 -0.39
CA PHE A 123 -4.21 6.68 0.21
C PHE A 123 -3.96 7.62 1.39
N LYS A 124 -4.57 8.78 1.33
CA LYS A 124 -4.58 9.77 2.40
C LYS A 124 -5.86 9.67 3.21
N MET A 125 -5.69 9.93 4.50
CA MET A 125 -6.77 10.02 5.48
C MET A 125 -7.78 11.09 5.13
N GLU A 126 -7.32 12.15 4.47
CA GLU A 126 -8.14 13.25 3.99
C GLU A 126 -8.97 12.89 2.73
N GLY A 127 -9.03 11.61 2.35
CA GLY A 127 -9.84 11.11 1.23
C GLY A 127 -9.15 11.24 -0.13
N TYR A 128 -7.86 11.59 -0.17
CA TYR A 128 -7.11 11.70 -1.42
C TYR A 128 -6.41 10.40 -1.76
N MET A 129 -6.55 9.96 -3.01
CA MET A 129 -5.79 8.85 -3.55
C MET A 129 -5.02 9.30 -4.77
N GLY A 130 -3.94 8.61 -5.07
CA GLY A 130 -3.24 8.88 -6.32
C GLY A 130 -2.24 7.83 -6.70
N VAL A 131 -1.83 7.89 -7.96
CA VAL A 131 -0.76 7.06 -8.53
C VAL A 131 0.47 7.93 -8.71
N ALA A 132 1.62 7.42 -8.29
CA ALA A 132 2.92 8.04 -8.47
C ALA A 132 3.88 7.08 -9.17
N LYS A 133 4.85 7.66 -9.89
CA LYS A 133 5.95 6.94 -10.52
C LYS A 133 7.26 7.23 -9.80
N PRO A 134 8.24 6.32 -9.86
CA PRO A 134 9.57 6.58 -9.31
C PRO A 134 10.16 7.85 -9.92
N LEU A 135 11.01 8.54 -9.15
CA LEU A 135 11.72 9.72 -9.62
C LEU A 135 12.60 9.35 -10.84
N PRO A 136 12.57 10.14 -11.92
CA PRO A 136 13.43 9.88 -13.07
C PRO A 136 14.91 10.09 -12.67
N ASN A 137 15.68 8.99 -12.69
CA ASN A 137 17.14 8.91 -12.47
C ASN A 137 17.64 9.23 -11.05
N GLN A 138 17.61 8.24 -10.15
CA GLN A 138 18.57 8.15 -9.04
C GLN A 138 19.57 7.02 -9.28
#